data_AF-A0A9E5ZFS0-F1
#
_entry.id   AF-A0A9E5ZFS0-F1
#
_cell.length_a   1.000
_cell.length_b   1.000
_cell.length_c   1.000
_cell.angle_alpha   90.00
_cell.angle_beta   90.00
_cell.angle_gamma   90.00
#
_symmetry.space_group_name_H-M   'P 1'
#
loop_
_entity.id
_entity.type
_entity.pdbx_description
1 polymer ?
#
loop_
_entity_poly.entity_id
_entity_poly.type
_entity_poly.pdbx_seq_one_letter_code
_entity_poly.pdbx_strand_id
1 'polypeptide(L)'
;MNLMLTARCNNSDDFKKFGYNTVKSEFSEWCDSSKCVFGKIDEKNIVELFFDVNPAKLKEWLSKPSTQEIFKTHNFVPTRYTFEPLSI
;
A
#
# COMPACT_ATOMS: atom_id res chain seq x y z
N MET A 1 12.90 0.62 6.65
CA MET A 1 11.88 1.27 7.51
C MET A 1 10.58 0.49 7.42
N ASN A 2 9.68 0.63 8.39
CA ASN A 2 8.33 0.08 8.29
C ASN A 2 7.34 1.21 7.96
N LEU A 3 6.34 0.91 7.13
CA LEU A 3 5.36 1.85 6.64
C LEU A 3 3.96 1.32 6.93
N MET A 4 3.14 2.14 7.57
CA MET A 4 1.71 1.93 7.66
C MET A 4 1.04 2.97 6.78
N LEU A 5 -0.06 2.60 6.13
CA LEU A 5 -0.97 3.58 5.59
C LEU A 5 -2.41 3.21 5.91
N THR A 6 -3.23 4.24 6.08
CA THR A 6 -4.68 4.12 5.98
C THR A 6 -5.10 4.73 4.66
N ALA A 7 -6.15 4.21 4.03
CA ALA A 7 -6.63 4.79 2.79
C ALA A 7 -8.14 4.70 2.67
N ARG A 8 -8.70 5.71 2.01
CA ARG A 8 -10.06 5.67 1.50
C ARG A 8 -10.04 5.19 0.05
N CYS A 9 -11.03 4.40 -0.35
CA CYS A 9 -11.26 3.97 -1.73
C CYS A 9 -12.77 3.91 -2.04
N ASN A 10 -13.12 3.67 -3.31
CA ASN A 10 -14.51 3.51 -3.73
C ASN A 10 -15.19 2.26 -3.14
N ASN A 11 -14.47 1.13 -3.16
CA ASN A 11 -14.86 -0.15 -2.58
C ASN A 11 -13.60 -0.93 -2.18
N SER A 12 -13.52 -1.37 -0.92
CA SER A 12 -12.34 -2.04 -0.35
C SER A 12 -12.07 -3.43 -0.96
N ASP A 13 -13.11 -4.19 -1.30
CA ASP A 13 -12.97 -5.53 -1.87
C ASP A 13 -12.54 -5.46 -3.34
N ASP A 14 -13.11 -4.53 -4.10
CA ASP A 14 -12.69 -4.25 -5.47
C ASP A 14 -11.25 -3.74 -5.52
N PHE A 15 -10.88 -2.82 -4.61
CA PHE A 15 -9.50 -2.35 -4.52
C PHE A 15 -8.54 -3.50 -4.18
N LYS A 16 -8.90 -4.39 -3.24
CA LYS A 16 -8.07 -5.56 -2.92
C LYS A 16 -7.84 -6.44 -4.15
N LYS A 17 -8.91 -6.73 -4.90
CA LYS A 17 -8.87 -7.66 -6.03
C LYS A 17 -8.18 -7.07 -7.26
N PHE A 18 -8.54 -5.84 -7.63
CA PHE A 18 -8.15 -5.25 -8.92
C PHE A 18 -7.06 -4.19 -8.80
N GLY A 19 -6.84 -3.63 -7.61
CA GLY A 19 -5.71 -2.76 -7.31
C GLY A 19 -4.57 -3.53 -6.66
N TYR A 20 -4.70 -3.80 -5.35
CA TYR A 20 -3.65 -4.37 -4.52
C TYR A 20 -3.07 -5.68 -5.06
N ASN A 21 -3.90 -6.68 -5.33
CA ASN A 21 -3.44 -7.98 -5.79
C ASN A 21 -2.79 -7.93 -7.17
N THR A 22 -3.23 -7.02 -8.05
CA THR A 22 -2.69 -6.86 -9.40
C THR A 22 -1.22 -6.42 -9.38
N VAL A 23 -0.85 -5.56 -8.41
CA VAL A 23 0.52 -5.03 -8.29
C VAL A 23 1.33 -5.65 -7.16
N LYS A 24 0.78 -6.63 -6.45
CA LYS A 24 1.45 -7.24 -5.29
C LYS A 24 2.80 -7.86 -5.64
N SER A 25 2.96 -8.39 -6.85
CA SER A 25 4.25 -8.92 -7.32
C SER A 25 5.33 -7.85 -7.43
N GLU A 26 4.97 -6.58 -7.65
CA GLU A 26 5.92 -5.47 -7.73
C GLU A 26 6.44 -5.05 -6.34
N PHE A 27 5.78 -5.46 -5.26
CA PHE A 27 6.17 -5.06 -3.91
C PHE A 27 7.55 -5.57 -3.51
N SER A 28 7.99 -6.72 -4.05
CA SER A 28 9.34 -7.24 -3.82
C SER A 28 10.45 -6.33 -4.37
N GLU A 29 10.11 -5.38 -5.25
CA GLU A 29 11.08 -4.38 -5.71
C GLU A 29 11.46 -3.40 -4.60
N TRP A 30 10.55 -3.11 -3.65
CA TRP A 30 10.71 -2.01 -2.69
C TRP A 30 10.40 -2.37 -1.23
N CYS A 31 9.90 -3.56 -0.91
CA CYS A 31 9.69 -4.05 0.45
C CYS A 31 9.70 -5.59 0.51
N ASP A 32 9.62 -6.18 1.71
CA ASP A 32 9.38 -7.63 1.85
C ASP A 32 7.91 -7.97 1.59
N SER A 33 7.62 -8.38 0.35
CA SER A 33 6.25 -8.70 -0.10
C SER A 33 5.61 -9.87 0.63
N SER A 34 6.41 -10.74 1.28
CA SER A 34 5.91 -11.88 2.06
C SER A 34 5.31 -11.45 3.40
N LYS A 35 5.70 -10.27 3.91
CA LYS A 35 5.27 -9.72 5.21
C LYS A 35 4.19 -8.64 5.09
N CYS A 36 3.77 -8.30 3.87
CA CYS A 36 2.80 -7.22 3.66
C CYS A 36 1.40 -7.61 4.16
N VAL A 37 0.74 -6.69 4.87
CA VAL A 37 -0.60 -6.87 5.40
C VAL A 37 -1.57 -5.95 4.68
N PHE A 38 -2.75 -6.48 4.35
CA PHE A 38 -3.91 -5.72 3.88
C PHE A 38 -5.07 -5.99 4.83
N GLY A 39 -5.64 -4.94 5.40
CA GLY A 39 -6.81 -5.02 6.28
C GLY A 39 -7.97 -4.17 5.74
N LYS A 40 -9.13 -4.78 5.58
CA LYS A 40 -10.39 -4.06 5.38
C LYS A 40 -10.84 -3.51 6.74
N ILE A 41 -11.06 -2.20 6.84
CA ILE A 41 -11.68 -1.57 8.02
C ILE A 41 -13.19 -1.56 7.83
N ASP A 42 -13.64 -1.06 6.67
CA ASP A 42 -15.03 -1.08 6.22
C ASP A 42 -15.10 -1.10 4.67
N GLU A 43 -16.26 -0.86 4.08
CA GLU A 43 -16.48 -0.87 2.63
C GLU A 43 -15.66 0.16 1.85
N LYS A 44 -15.16 1.22 2.49
CA LYS A 44 -14.44 2.31 1.83
C LYS A 44 -13.10 2.64 2.48
N ASN A 45 -12.77 2.03 3.61
CA ASN A 45 -11.54 2.30 4.34
C ASN A 45 -10.71 1.02 4.52
N ILE A 46 -9.40 1.16 4.32
CA ILE A 46 -8.43 0.09 4.48
C ILE A 46 -7.23 0.52 5.32
N VAL A 47 -6.46 -0.46 5.76
CA VAL A 47 -5.12 -0.31 6.32
C VAL A 47 -4.15 -1.23 5.60
N GLU A 48 -2.93 -0.76 5.34
CA GLU A 48 -1.85 -1.58 4.80
C GLU A 48 -0.58 -1.41 5.65
N LEU A 49 0.16 -2.51 5.81
CA LEU A 49 1.45 -2.53 6.47
C LEU A 49 2.50 -3.10 5.51
N PHE A 50 3.61 -2.38 5.39
CA PHE A 50 4.77 -2.76 4.58
C PHE A 50 6.02 -2.75 5.47
N PHE A 51 6.83 -3.80 5.34
CA PHE A 51 8.03 -4.02 6.17
C PHE A 51 9.27 -4.03 5.29
N ASP A 52 10.41 -3.66 5.88
CA ASP A 52 11.70 -3.61 5.18
C ASP A 52 11.66 -2.72 3.92
N VAL A 53 10.90 -1.61 3.99
CA VAL A 53 10.70 -0.68 2.89
C VAL A 53 12.00 0.03 2.52
N ASN A 54 12.34 0.03 1.23
CA ASN A 54 13.33 0.86 0.59
C ASN A 54 12.67 2.16 0.07
N PRO A 55 12.93 3.32 0.68
CA PRO A 55 12.23 4.57 0.33
C PRO A 55 12.49 5.06 -1.10
N ALA A 56 13.70 4.87 -1.62
CA ALA A 56 14.06 5.32 -2.96
C ALA A 56 13.27 4.54 -4.02
N LYS A 57 13.27 3.20 -3.90
CA LYS A 57 12.53 2.32 -4.81
C LYS A 57 11.01 2.47 -4.67
N LEU A 58 10.51 2.71 -3.46
CA LEU A 58 9.10 3.04 -3.26
C LEU A 58 8.71 4.33 -4.00
N LYS A 59 9.54 5.37 -3.95
CA LYS A 59 9.30 6.63 -4.67
C LYS A 59 9.27 6.43 -6.19
N GLU A 60 10.17 5.60 -6.72
CA GLU A 60 10.16 5.21 -8.14
C GLU A 60 8.89 4.45 -8.50
N TRP A 61 8.51 3.45 -7.69
CA TRP A 61 7.30 2.66 -7.89
C TRP A 61 6.02 3.51 -7.86
N LEU A 62 5.92 4.45 -6.92
CA LEU A 62 4.82 5.41 -6.83
C LEU A 62 4.77 6.34 -8.05
N SER A 63 5.88 6.56 -8.74
CA SER A 63 5.95 7.44 -9.91
C SER A 63 5.57 6.72 -11.21
N LYS A 64 5.42 5.38 -11.20
CA LYS A 64 4.99 4.62 -12.38
C LYS A 64 3.56 5.04 -12.80
N PRO A 65 3.30 5.30 -14.10
CA PRO A 65 1.97 5.66 -14.58
C PRO A 65 0.88 4.64 -14.22
N SER A 66 1.20 3.34 -14.29
CA SER A 66 0.28 2.25 -13.93
C SER A 66 -0.14 2.30 -12.46
N THR A 67 0.80 2.57 -11.55
CA THR A 67 0.52 2.75 -10.12
C THR A 67 -0.42 3.93 -9.89
N GLN A 68 -0.16 5.06 -10.54
CA GLN A 68 -0.99 6.27 -10.46
C GLN A 68 -2.40 6.04 -11.04
N GLU A 69 -2.51 5.25 -12.10
CA GLU A 69 -3.80 4.89 -12.72
C GLU A 69 -4.65 4.00 -11.80
N ILE A 70 -4.04 3.04 -11.11
CA ILE A 70 -4.74 2.22 -10.10
C ILE A 70 -5.30 3.12 -8.99
N PHE A 71 -4.50 4.07 -8.51
CA PHE A 71 -4.96 4.98 -7.46
C PHE A 71 -6.13 5.84 -7.92
N LYS A 72 -6.08 6.34 -9.16
CA LYS A 72 -7.19 7.11 -9.75
C LYS A 72 -8.45 6.26 -9.93
N THR A 73 -8.31 5.08 -10.53
CA THR A 73 -9.42 4.16 -10.82
C THR A 73 -10.20 3.77 -9.57
N HIS A 74 -9.50 3.51 -8.47
CA HIS A 74 -10.12 3.11 -7.21
C HIS A 74 -10.40 4.27 -6.25
N ASN A 75 -10.13 5.52 -6.67
CA ASN A 75 -10.18 6.71 -5.82
C ASN A 75 -9.42 6.51 -4.51
N PHE A 76 -8.22 5.92 -4.62
CA PHE A 76 -7.36 5.55 -3.51
C PHE A 76 -6.65 6.79 -2.96
N VAL A 77 -6.99 7.17 -1.74
CA VAL A 77 -6.42 8.35 -1.07
C VAL A 77 -5.70 7.90 0.20
N PRO A 78 -4.37 7.65 0.14
CA PRO A 78 -3.61 7.14 1.27
C PRO A 78 -3.08 8.24 2.19
N THR A 79 -3.16 8.01 3.49
CA THR A 79 -2.43 8.73 4.54
C THR A 79 -1.33 7.81 5.07
N ARG A 80 -0.08 8.27 5.03
CA ARG A 80 1.11 7.46 5.33
C ARG A 80 1.67 7.79 6.71
N TYR A 81 2.10 6.76 7.42
CA TYR A 81 2.68 6.83 8.76
C TYR A 81 3.95 5.99 8.82
N THR A 82 5.00 6.56 9.39
CA THR A 82 6.25 5.85 9.68
C THR A 82 6.32 5.56 11.17
N PHE A 83 6.81 4.38 11.53
CA PHE A 83 6.94 4.00 12.93
C PHE A 83 8.29 3.36 13.18
N GLU A 84 8.86 3.68 14.33
CA GLU A 84 10.08 3.08 14.85
C GLU A 84 9.73 1.89 15.75
N PRO A 85 10.67 0.96 15.98
CA PRO A 85 10.50 -0.08 16.98
C PRO A 85 10.15 0.51 18.35
N LEU A 86 9.27 -0.17 19.09
CA LEU A 86 9.02 0.18 20.48
C LEU A 86 10.29 -0.05 21.29
N SER A 87 10.80 1.01 21.92
CA SER A 87 11.84 0.91 22.94
C SER A 87 11.21 0.33 24.21
N ILE A 88 11.33 -0.98 24.40
CA ILE A 88 10.93 -1.67 25.65
C ILE A 88 12.13 -1.70 26.59
#